data_AF-U7GV24-F1
#
_entry.id   AF-U7GV24-F1
#
_cell.length_a   1.000
_cell.length_b   1.000
_cell.length_c   1.000
_cell.angle_alpha   90.00
_cell.angle_beta   90.00
_cell.angle_gamma   90.00
#
_symmetry.space_group_name_H-M   'P 1'
#
loop_
_entity.id
_entity.type
_entity.pdbx_description
1 polymer ?
#
loop_
_entity_poly.entity_id
_entity_poly.type
_entity_poly.pdbx_seq_one_letter_code
_entity_poly.pdbx_strand_id
1 'polypeptide(L)'
;MSRIEKQEKFNLTYRRVFFICLAAYCYSSWLSLVLANWLPFATAENVYLAVFLSFIFFIFYVVLATAVISKLWFWSMNSLGVLLLAGYWLLNRWGMT
;
A
#
# COMPACT_ATOMS: atom_id res chain seq x y z
N MET A 1 19.71 -35.51 -15.34
CA MET A 1 19.82 -34.94 -13.97
C MET A 1 21.08 -34.10 -13.94
N SER A 2 21.13 -32.81 -13.63
CA SER A 2 20.21 -31.93 -12.91
C SER A 2 20.52 -30.47 -13.32
N ARG A 3 19.64 -29.86 -14.13
CA ARG A 3 19.62 -28.39 -14.31
C ARG A 3 19.11 -27.78 -13.01
N ILE A 4 20.01 -27.49 -12.08
CA ILE A 4 19.75 -26.69 -10.86
C ILE A 4 20.20 -25.23 -11.09
N GLU A 5 20.39 -24.82 -12.34
CA GLU A 5 20.63 -23.42 -12.68
C GLU A 5 19.29 -22.73 -12.95
N LYS A 6 19.03 -21.66 -12.19
CA LYS A 6 17.82 -20.82 -12.20
C LYS A 6 16.68 -21.26 -11.29
N GLN A 7 17.00 -21.64 -10.05
CA GLN A 7 16.20 -21.00 -9.00
C GLN A 7 16.67 -19.55 -8.92
N GLU A 8 15.93 -18.67 -9.60
CA GLU A 8 15.86 -17.25 -9.28
C GLU A 8 15.48 -17.17 -7.80
N LYS A 9 16.49 -17.27 -6.93
CA LYS A 9 16.34 -16.94 -5.51
C LYS A 9 15.92 -15.48 -5.55
N PHE A 10 14.63 -15.26 -5.38
CA PHE A 10 13.99 -14.01 -4.99
C PHE A 10 14.74 -13.51 -3.74
N ASN A 11 15.88 -12.89 -3.96
CA ASN A 11 16.69 -12.34 -2.89
C ASN A 11 15.98 -11.04 -2.54
N LEU A 12 14.93 -11.16 -1.72
CA LEU A 12 14.24 -10.05 -1.08
C LEU A 12 15.28 -9.35 -0.20
N THR A 13 16.05 -8.45 -0.80
CA THR A 13 16.97 -7.59 -0.08
C THR A 13 16.17 -6.86 1.00
N TYR A 14 16.69 -6.77 2.22
CA TYR A 14 16.04 -6.07 3.35
C TYR A 14 15.49 -4.69 2.96
N ARG A 15 16.23 -3.95 2.12
CA ARG A 15 15.83 -2.67 1.53
C ARG A 15 14.53 -2.75 0.71
N ARG A 16 14.32 -3.84 -0.04
CA ARG A 16 13.12 -4.06 -0.85
C ARG A 16 11.90 -4.33 0.03
N VAL A 17 12.06 -5.15 1.07
CA VAL A 17 11.01 -5.41 2.07
C VAL A 17 10.59 -4.12 2.75
N PHE A 18 11.57 -3.30 3.16
CA PHE A 18 11.32 -1.99 3.76
C PHE A 18 10.43 -1.10 2.87
N PHE A 19 10.75 -0.96 1.59
CA PHE A 19 9.94 -0.15 0.67
C PHE A 19 8.54 -0.72 0.43
N ILE A 20 8.38 -2.04 0.40
CA ILE A 20 7.06 -2.68 0.32
C ILE A 20 6.23 -2.32 1.54
N CYS A 21 6.78 -2.50 2.74
CA CYS A 21 6.09 -2.20 3.99
C CYS A 21 5.74 -0.71 4.10
N LEU A 22 6.66 0.18 3.69
CA LEU A 22 6.43 1.62 3.69
C LEU A 22 5.28 2.01 2.75
N ALA A 23 5.29 1.48 1.52
CA ALA A 23 4.23 1.77 0.57
C ALA A 23 2.89 1.18 1.01
N ALA A 24 2.88 -0.06 1.51
CA ALA A 24 1.70 -0.71 2.04
C ALA A 24 1.08 0.11 3.18
N TYR A 25 1.93 0.65 4.07
CA TYR A 25 1.50 1.58 5.11
C TYR A 25 0.89 2.85 4.53
N CYS A 26 1.55 3.52 3.59
CA CYS A 26 1.02 4.73 2.95
C CYS A 26 -0.34 4.48 2.27
N TYR A 27 -0.49 3.39 1.53
CA TYR A 27 -1.76 3.02 0.90
C TYR A 27 -2.85 2.74 1.93
N SER A 28 -2.53 1.99 2.99
CA SER A 28 -3.48 1.65 4.04
C SER A 28 -3.93 2.90 4.81
N SER A 29 -3.00 3.78 5.20
CA SER A 29 -3.32 5.04 5.86
C SER A 29 -4.15 5.96 4.98
N TRP A 30 -3.80 6.10 3.70
CA TRP A 30 -4.60 6.87 2.75
C TRP A 30 -6.01 6.33 2.61
N LEU A 31 -6.14 5.01 2.43
CA LEU A 31 -7.44 4.35 2.29
C LEU A 31 -8.31 4.54 3.54
N SER A 32 -7.72 4.40 4.73
CA SER A 32 -8.43 4.57 6.00
C SER A 32 -8.97 6.00 6.16
N LEU A 33 -8.16 7.00 5.82
CA LEU A 33 -8.55 8.41 5.92
C LEU A 33 -9.63 8.80 4.90
N VAL A 34 -9.51 8.30 3.66
CA VAL A 34 -10.50 8.56 2.61
C VAL A 34 -11.81 7.84 2.92
N LEU A 35 -11.79 6.54 3.21
CA LEU A 35 -13.01 5.79 3.48
C LEU A 35 -13.76 6.32 4.70
N ALA A 36 -13.06 6.74 5.76
CA ALA A 36 -13.72 7.28 6.96
C ALA A 36 -14.63 8.48 6.65
N ASN A 37 -14.27 9.31 5.66
CA ASN A 37 -15.04 10.48 5.25
C ASN A 37 -16.09 10.19 4.17
N TRP A 38 -15.94 9.12 3.40
CA TRP A 38 -16.82 8.79 2.27
C TRP A 38 -17.94 7.79 2.62
N LEU A 39 -17.84 7.06 3.74
CA LEU A 39 -18.89 6.12 4.13
C LEU A 39 -20.10 6.82 4.77
N PRO A 40 -21.33 6.37 4.50
CA PRO A 40 -22.56 7.01 5.01
C PRO A 40 -22.99 6.55 6.41
N PHE A 41 -22.16 5.83 7.18
CA PHE A 41 -22.52 5.35 8.52
C PHE A 41 -22.10 6.33 9.62
N ALA A 42 -22.46 6.01 10.86
CA ALA A 42 -22.03 6.80 12.02
C ALA A 42 -20.50 6.88 12.07
N THR A 43 -19.94 8.05 12.43
CA THR A 43 -18.50 8.34 12.36
C THR A 43 -17.61 7.30 13.03
N ALA A 44 -18.06 6.70 14.14
CA ALA A 44 -17.33 5.61 14.79
C ALA A 44 -17.29 4.34 13.93
N GLU A 45 -18.43 3.92 13.37
CA GLU A 45 -18.54 2.72 12.53
C GLU A 45 -17.75 2.87 11.22
N ASN A 46 -17.75 4.06 10.63
CA ASN A 46 -16.93 4.40 9.46
C ASN A 46 -15.44 4.20 9.74
N VAL A 47 -14.95 4.67 10.89
CA VAL A 47 -13.53 4.55 11.25
C VAL A 47 -13.15 3.08 11.41
N TYR A 48 -13.94 2.27 12.12
CA TYR A 48 -13.66 0.84 12.27
C TYR A 48 -13.67 0.10 10.93
N LEU A 49 -14.67 0.36 10.09
CA LEU A 49 -14.82 -0.30 8.79
C LEU A 49 -13.73 0.13 7.81
N ALA A 50 -13.36 1.41 7.81
CA ALA A 50 -12.25 1.94 7.02
C ALA A 50 -10.90 1.34 7.42
N VAL A 51 -10.63 1.21 8.73
CA VAL A 51 -9.41 0.55 9.25
C VAL A 51 -9.40 -0.93 8.88
N PHE A 52 -10.54 -1.61 8.94
CA PHE A 52 -10.63 -3.03 8.59
C PHE A 52 -10.35 -3.26 7.08
N LEU A 53 -10.97 -2.45 6.22
CA LEU A 53 -10.72 -2.49 4.77
C LEU A 53 -9.28 -2.12 4.42
N SER A 54 -8.70 -1.14 5.10
CA SER A 54 -7.31 -0.76 4.87
C SER A 54 -6.33 -1.85 5.32
N PHE A 55 -6.67 -2.62 6.35
CA PHE A 55 -5.88 -3.77 6.79
C PHE A 55 -5.93 -4.93 5.78
N ILE A 56 -7.11 -5.24 5.22
CA ILE A 56 -7.24 -6.22 4.14
C ILE A 56 -6.39 -5.78 2.94
N PHE A 57 -6.49 -4.52 2.55
CA PHE A 57 -5.73 -3.97 1.43
C PHE A 57 -4.22 -4.02 1.67
N PHE A 58 -3.77 -3.79 2.91
CA PHE A 58 -2.36 -3.92 3.31
C PHE A 58 -1.83 -5.33 3.05
N ILE A 59 -2.56 -6.37 3.48
CA ILE A 59 -2.15 -7.77 3.28
C ILE A 59 -2.08 -8.09 1.78
N PHE A 60 -3.10 -7.72 1.02
CA PHE A 60 -3.11 -7.93 -0.43
C PHE A 60 -1.94 -7.22 -1.13
N TYR A 61 -1.66 -5.98 -0.76
CA TYR A 61 -0.56 -5.21 -1.35
C TYR A 61 0.79 -5.86 -1.07
N VAL A 62 1.05 -6.32 0.17
CA VAL A 62 2.30 -7.01 0.52
C VAL A 62 2.47 -8.28 -0.32
N VAL A 63 1.41 -9.11 -0.42
CA VAL A 63 1.45 -10.34 -1.24
C VAL A 63 1.70 -10.02 -2.71
N LEU A 64 0.95 -9.08 -3.29
CA LEU A 64 1.13 -8.64 -4.68
C LEU A 64 2.53 -8.07 -4.93
N ALA A 65 3.02 -7.19 -4.07
CA ALA A 65 4.32 -6.56 -4.23
C ALA A 65 5.49 -7.56 -4.13
N THR A 66 5.32 -8.64 -3.37
CA THR A 66 6.30 -9.74 -3.36
C THR A 66 6.26 -10.60 -4.63
N ALA A 67 5.11 -10.70 -5.30
CA ALA A 67 4.97 -11.40 -6.59
C ALA A 67 5.44 -10.58 -7.80
N VAL A 68 5.58 -9.25 -7.67
CA VAL A 68 6.05 -8.37 -8.75
C VAL A 68 7.54 -8.60 -9.00
N ILE A 69 7.88 -9.22 -10.13
CA ILE A 69 9.28 -9.44 -10.56
C ILE A 69 9.89 -8.15 -11.15
N SER A 70 9.08 -7.30 -11.79
CA SER A 70 9.57 -6.12 -12.50
C SER A 70 9.99 -4.99 -11.56
N LYS A 71 11.25 -4.55 -11.71
CA LYS A 71 11.85 -3.44 -10.94
C LYS A 71 11.15 -2.10 -11.19
N LEU A 72 10.66 -1.86 -12.40
CA LEU A 72 9.98 -0.62 -12.78
C LEU A 72 8.61 -0.53 -12.09
N TRP A 73 7.83 -1.62 -12.19
CA TRP A 73 6.52 -1.72 -11.54
C TRP A 73 6.62 -1.63 -10.02
N PHE A 74 7.66 -2.24 -9.43
CA PHE A 74 7.96 -2.15 -8.01
C PHE A 74 8.14 -0.70 -7.53
N TRP A 75 8.96 0.09 -8.22
CA TRP A 75 9.19 1.50 -7.86
C TRP A 75 7.98 2.37 -8.16
N SER A 76 7.27 2.12 -9.25
CA SER A 76 6.07 2.88 -9.62
C SER A 76 4.96 2.70 -8.57
N MET A 77 4.66 1.46 -8.18
CA MET A 77 3.68 1.15 -7.13
C MET A 77 4.09 1.76 -5.78
N ASN A 78 5.35 1.64 -5.38
CA ASN A 78 5.75 2.20 -4.09
C ASN A 78 5.70 3.74 -4.06
N SER A 79 6.03 4.40 -5.18
CA SER A 79 6.01 5.87 -5.25
C SER A 79 4.58 6.43 -5.29
N LEU A 80 3.66 5.71 -5.92
CA LEU A 80 2.24 6.08 -5.99
C LEU A 80 1.58 6.16 -4.61
N GLY A 81 1.91 5.25 -3.69
CA GLY A 81 1.39 5.29 -2.31
C GLY A 81 1.79 6.56 -1.56
N VAL A 82 3.04 7.00 -1.73
CA VAL A 82 3.54 8.25 -1.13
C VAL A 82 2.88 9.47 -1.77
N LEU A 83 2.72 9.47 -3.10
CA LEU A 83 2.02 10.54 -3.84
C LEU A 83 0.55 10.68 -3.43
N LEU A 84 -0.16 9.57 -3.24
CA LEU A 84 -1.57 9.57 -2.80
C LEU A 84 -1.72 10.16 -1.40
N LEU A 85 -0.86 9.75 -0.46
CA LEU A 85 -0.88 10.27 0.91
C LEU A 85 -0.54 11.77 0.94
N ALA A 86 0.49 12.19 0.20
CA ALA A 86 0.87 13.59 0.07
C ALA A 86 -0.23 14.43 -0.61
N GLY A 87 -0.88 13.88 -1.64
CA GLY A 87 -1.99 14.52 -2.34
C GLY A 87 -3.22 14.71 -1.45
N TYR A 88 -3.58 13.70 -0.67
CA TYR A 88 -4.66 13.82 0.31
C TYR A 88 -4.34 14.87 1.38
N TRP A 89 -3.10 14.89 1.88
CA TRP A 89 -2.67 15.90 2.85
C TRP A 89 -2.74 17.33 2.27
N LEU A 90 -2.32 17.51 1.02
CA LEU A 90 -2.45 18.77 0.29
C LEU A 90 -3.91 19.20 0.14
N LEU A 91 -4.80 18.30 -0.29
CA LEU A 91 -6.22 18.60 -0.46
C LEU A 91 -6.90 18.97 0.87
N ASN A 92 -6.59 18.22 1.93
CA ASN A 92 -7.12 18.49 3.27
C ASN A 92 -6.60 19.85 3.81
N ARG A 93 -5.32 20.17 3.60
CA ARG A 93 -4.76 21.48 3.99
C ARG A 93 -5.39 22.65 3.24
N TRP A 94 -5.87 22.41 2.03
CA TRP A 94 -6.54 23.41 1.20
C TRP A 94 -8.06 23.47 1.45
N GLY A 95 -8.59 22.68 2.39
CA GLY A 95 -10.01 22.69 2.77
C GLY A 95 -10.94 22.18 1.67
N MET A 96 -10.44 21.39 0.72
CA MET A 96 -11.22 20.84 -0.40
C MET A 96 -11.88 19.49 -0.09
N THR A 97 -11.82 19.03 1.15
CA THR A 97 -12.44 17.79 1.68
C THR A 97 -13.21 18.11 2.93
#